data_AF-A0A7I8F142-F1
#
_entry.id   AF-A0A7I8F142-F1
#
_cell.length_a   1.000
_cell.length_b   1.000
_cell.length_c   1.000
_cell.angle_alpha   90.00
_cell.angle_beta   90.00
_cell.angle_gamma   90.00
#
_symmetry.space_group_name_H-M   'P 1'
#
loop_
_entity.id
_entity.type
_entity.pdbx_description
1 polymer ?
#
loop_
_entity_poly.entity_id
_entity_poly.type
_entity_poly.pdbx_seq_one_letter_code
_entity_poly.pdbx_strand_id
1 'polypeptide(L)'
;MLRTRVAYTTFEQTIIEFYNDNVLTLELLDALAGMYRGMKVNSAGSNMLITCDGLDLHQVCIGLVDPTFVLIARGSKDDDDEYWERELKAWSDITTSRWGWD
;
A
#
# COMPACT_ATOMS: atom_id res chain seq x y z
N MET A 1 -2.92 18.26 8.81
CA MET A 1 -1.86 17.88 7.84
C MET A 1 -0.71 17.10 8.47
N LEU A 2 -0.11 17.52 9.61
CA LEU A 2 1.02 16.76 10.18
C LEU A 2 0.62 15.34 10.61
N ARG A 3 -0.53 15.17 11.29
CA ARG A 3 -1.03 13.87 11.75
C ARG A 3 -1.32 12.87 10.62
N THR A 4 -1.82 13.36 9.48
CA THR A 4 -2.18 12.51 8.33
C THR A 4 -0.96 11.97 7.60
N ARG A 5 0.13 12.75 7.59
CA ARG A 5 1.44 12.32 7.04
C ARG A 5 2.06 11.27 7.94
N VAL A 6 2.14 11.53 9.24
CA VAL A 6 2.68 10.57 10.22
C VAL A 6 1.93 9.24 10.18
N ALA A 7 0.59 9.27 10.09
CA ALA A 7 -0.21 8.05 9.98
C ALA A 7 0.19 7.19 8.76
N TYR A 8 0.34 7.81 7.59
CA TYR A 8 0.79 7.11 6.38
C TYR A 8 2.22 6.58 6.55
N THR A 9 3.15 7.40 7.05
CA THR A 9 4.54 7.01 7.26
C THR A 9 4.65 5.79 8.19
N THR A 10 3.92 5.80 9.30
CA THR A 10 3.91 4.69 10.26
C THR A 10 3.29 3.43 9.66
N PHE A 11 2.20 3.57 8.92
CA PHE A 11 1.59 2.44 8.22
C PHE A 11 2.57 1.83 7.20
N GLU A 12 3.18 2.66 6.35
CA GLU A 12 4.17 2.23 5.37
C GLU A 12 5.32 1.45 6.02
N GLN A 13 5.95 2.01 7.06
CA GLN A 13 7.03 1.34 7.80
C GLN A 13 6.62 -0.03 8.32
N THR A 14 5.46 -0.10 8.98
CA THR A 14 4.96 -1.34 9.60
C THR A 14 4.68 -2.41 8.55
N ILE A 15 4.03 -2.05 7.45
CA ILE A 15 3.67 -3.00 6.39
C ILE A 15 4.92 -3.53 5.68
N ILE A 16 5.88 -2.67 5.36
CA ILE A 16 7.12 -3.09 4.69
C ILE A 16 7.96 -4.01 5.60
N GLU A 17 8.07 -3.68 6.89
CA GLU A 17 8.78 -4.53 7.87
C GLU A 17 8.13 -5.91 7.98
N PHE A 18 6.81 -5.97 8.17
CA PHE A 18 6.10 -7.25 8.32
C PHE A 18 6.10 -8.08 7.03
N TYR A 19 6.11 -7.43 5.87
CA TYR A 19 6.24 -8.12 4.59
C TYR A 19 7.63 -8.77 4.47
N ASN A 20 8.69 -8.01 4.74
CA ASN A 20 10.07 -8.51 4.65
C ASN A 20 10.34 -9.65 5.63
N ASP A 21 9.70 -9.63 6.80
CA ASP A 21 9.77 -10.70 7.80
C ASP A 21 8.90 -11.93 7.47
N ASN A 22 8.17 -11.90 6.34
CA ASN A 22 7.23 -12.94 5.90
C ASN A 22 6.11 -13.24 6.90
N VAL A 23 5.72 -12.24 7.71
CA VAL A 23 4.63 -12.36 8.70
C VAL A 23 3.35 -11.63 8.27
N LEU A 24 3.42 -10.80 7.23
CA LEU A 24 2.26 -10.05 6.74
C LEU A 24 1.26 -10.96 6.01
N THR A 25 0.11 -11.19 6.64
CA THR A 25 -1.05 -11.84 6.04
C THR A 25 -2.12 -10.81 5.66
N LEU A 26 -3.08 -11.20 4.81
CA LEU A 26 -4.22 -10.33 4.47
C LEU A 26 -5.03 -9.93 5.72
N GLU A 27 -5.25 -10.86 6.66
CA GLU A 27 -5.96 -10.58 7.91
C GLU A 27 -5.20 -9.55 8.77
N LEU A 28 -3.88 -9.70 8.89
CA LEU A 28 -3.04 -8.75 9.62
C LEU A 28 -3.01 -7.39 8.93
N LEU A 29 -2.89 -7.35 7.60
CA LEU A 29 -2.97 -6.13 6.81
C LEU A 29 -4.29 -5.38 7.08
N ASP A 30 -5.43 -6.08 7.06
CA ASP A 30 -6.73 -5.47 7.32
C ASP A 30 -6.88 -4.98 8.76
N ALA A 31 -6.39 -5.76 9.73
CA ALA A 31 -6.39 -5.34 11.13
C ALA A 31 -5.59 -4.05 11.30
N LEU A 32 -4.39 -3.98 10.71
CA LEU A 32 -3.52 -2.82 10.78
C LEU A 32 -4.15 -1.60 10.09
N ALA A 33 -4.66 -1.77 8.87
CA ALA A 33 -5.27 -0.68 8.11
C ALA A 33 -6.59 -0.20 8.74
N GLY A 34 -7.35 -1.11 9.36
CA GLY A 34 -8.58 -0.81 10.08
C GLY A 34 -8.37 0.11 11.29
N MET A 35 -7.18 0.14 11.89
CA MET A 35 -6.84 1.09 12.96
C MET A 35 -6.91 2.56 12.51
N TYR A 36 -6.86 2.80 11.20
CA TYR A 36 -6.90 4.13 10.59
C TYR A 36 -8.26 4.45 9.93
N ARG A 37 -9.29 3.61 10.12
CA ARG A 37 -10.62 3.85 9.53
C ARG A 37 -11.21 5.19 9.98
N GLY A 38 -11.77 5.95 9.02
CA GLY A 38 -12.30 7.31 9.24
C GLY A 38 -11.22 8.35 9.54
N MET A 39 -9.94 8.01 9.36
CA MET A 39 -8.85 8.97 9.42
C MET A 39 -8.48 9.41 8.01
N LYS A 40 -8.10 10.68 7.88
CA LYS A 40 -7.43 11.16 6.68
C LYS A 40 -6.00 10.64 6.64
N VAL A 41 -5.71 9.76 5.69
CA VAL A 41 -4.38 9.14 5.53
C VAL A 41 -3.86 9.55 4.16
N ASN A 42 -2.69 10.19 4.10
CA ASN A 42 -2.20 10.83 2.88
C ASN A 42 -0.82 10.32 2.48
N SER A 43 -0.71 9.79 1.26
CA SER A 43 0.52 9.24 0.67
C SER A 43 1.65 10.24 0.50
N ALA A 44 1.39 11.55 0.57
CA ALA A 44 2.44 12.58 0.68
C ALA A 44 3.31 12.45 1.94
N GLY A 45 2.96 11.59 2.89
CA GLY A 45 3.79 11.20 4.02
C GLY A 45 4.72 10.00 3.76
N SER A 46 4.70 9.42 2.56
CA SER A 46 5.55 8.28 2.19
C SER A 46 7.04 8.62 2.33
N ASN A 47 7.81 7.67 2.86
CA ASN A 47 9.27 7.64 2.84
C ASN A 47 9.82 6.88 1.62
N MET A 48 8.96 6.44 0.70
CA MET A 48 9.31 5.64 -0.48
C MET A 48 10.06 4.37 -0.11
N LEU A 49 9.60 3.68 0.96
CA LEU A 49 10.19 2.42 1.39
C LEU A 49 9.85 1.31 0.40
N ILE A 50 10.83 0.44 0.15
CA ILE A 50 10.74 -0.70 -0.76
C ILE A 50 11.10 -1.97 0.01
N THR A 51 10.40 -3.06 -0.26
CA THR A 51 10.66 -4.40 0.28
C THR A 51 11.97 -4.99 -0.29
N CYS A 52 12.46 -6.07 0.32
CA CYS A 52 13.67 -6.77 -0.13
C CYS A 52 13.56 -7.32 -1.57
N ASP A 53 12.36 -7.61 -2.04
CA ASP A 53 12.05 -8.08 -3.40
C ASP A 53 11.66 -6.96 -4.38
N GLY A 54 11.70 -5.70 -3.94
CA GLY A 54 11.56 -4.54 -4.85
C GLY A 54 10.15 -3.96 -4.98
N LEU A 55 9.21 -4.33 -4.11
CA LEU A 55 7.83 -3.82 -4.11
C LEU A 55 7.69 -2.61 -3.17
N ASP A 56 6.90 -1.62 -3.57
CA ASP A 56 6.48 -0.56 -2.66
C ASP A 56 5.20 -0.93 -1.89
N LEU A 57 4.78 -0.03 -1.00
CA LEU A 57 3.59 -0.21 -0.17
C LEU A 57 2.33 -0.53 -0.99
N HIS A 58 2.11 0.16 -2.13
CA HIS A 58 0.90 -0.02 -2.93
C HIS A 58 0.89 -1.42 -3.52
N GLN A 59 2.03 -1.82 -4.10
CA GLN A 59 2.20 -3.14 -4.69
C GLN A 59 2.05 -4.27 -3.67
N VAL A 60 2.63 -4.12 -2.47
CA VAL A 60 2.46 -5.09 -1.37
C VAL A 60 0.99 -5.23 -0.98
N CYS A 61 0.30 -4.10 -0.77
CA CYS A 61 -1.10 -4.12 -0.35
C CYS A 61 -2.01 -4.70 -1.45
N ILE A 62 -1.80 -4.31 -2.70
CA ILE A 62 -2.55 -4.81 -3.84
C ILE A 62 -2.31 -6.31 -4.02
N GLY A 63 -1.06 -6.78 -4.01
CA GLY A 63 -0.74 -8.20 -4.17
C GLY A 63 -1.34 -9.09 -3.07
N LEU A 64 -1.49 -8.57 -1.86
CA LEU A 64 -2.17 -9.30 -0.78
C LEU A 64 -3.70 -9.33 -0.92
N VAL A 65 -4.31 -8.24 -1.37
CA VAL A 65 -5.79 -8.13 -1.51
C VAL A 65 -6.27 -8.80 -2.81
N ASP A 66 -5.52 -8.63 -3.90
CA ASP A 66 -5.77 -9.19 -5.22
C ASP A 66 -4.50 -9.86 -5.76
N PRO A 67 -4.27 -11.14 -5.42
CA PRO A 67 -3.12 -11.90 -5.91
C PRO A 67 -3.11 -12.11 -7.44
N THR A 68 -4.20 -11.78 -8.15
CA THR A 68 -4.27 -11.88 -9.61
C THR A 68 -3.88 -10.58 -10.30
N PHE A 69 -3.73 -9.48 -9.55
CA PHE A 69 -3.21 -8.24 -10.06
C PHE A 69 -1.74 -8.44 -10.48
N VAL A 70 -1.45 -8.15 -11.74
CA VAL A 70 -0.09 -8.29 -12.29
C VAL A 70 0.74 -7.10 -11.79
N LEU A 71 1.62 -7.33 -10.81
CA LEU A 71 2.59 -6.34 -10.35
C LEU A 71 3.79 -6.31 -11.29
N ILE A 72 4.28 -5.11 -11.58
CA ILE A 72 5.46 -4.91 -12.42
C ILE A 72 6.57 -4.22 -11.64
N ALA A 73 7.82 -4.43 -12.07
CA ALA A 73 8.94 -3.71 -11.50
C ALA A 73 8.91 -2.23 -11.95
N ARG A 74 9.12 -1.32 -11.00
CA ARG A 74 9.28 0.11 -11.26
C ARG A 74 10.44 0.37 -12.24
N GLY A 75 10.23 1.27 -13.20
CA GLY A 75 11.18 1.60 -14.26
C GLY A 75 11.34 0.53 -15.34
N SER A 76 10.54 -0.54 -15.32
CA SER A 76 10.52 -1.53 -16.41
C SER A 76 9.85 -0.96 -17.67
N LYS A 77 9.99 -1.66 -18.80
CA LYS A 77 9.33 -1.28 -20.05
C LYS A 77 7.79 -1.30 -19.97
N ASP A 78 7.26 -2.05 -19.01
CA ASP A 78 5.83 -2.23 -18.79
C ASP A 78 5.32 -1.24 -17.72
N ASP A 79 6.22 -0.41 -17.15
CA ASP A 79 5.92 0.66 -16.18
C ASP A 79 5.42 1.91 -16.90
N ASP A 80 4.29 1.75 -17.56
CA ASP A 80 3.62 2.77 -18.36
C ASP A 80 2.40 3.38 -17.66
N ASP A 81 1.87 4.45 -18.25
CA ASP A 81 0.75 5.21 -17.70
C ASP A 81 -0.52 4.34 -17.52
N GLU A 82 -0.77 3.38 -18.42
CA GLU A 82 -1.93 2.49 -18.33
C GLU A 82 -1.84 1.59 -17.10
N TYR A 83 -0.65 1.04 -16.83
CA TYR A 83 -0.40 0.29 -15.62
C TYR A 83 -0.59 1.16 -14.37
N TRP A 84 0.00 2.37 -14.35
CA TRP A 84 -0.12 3.28 -13.21
C TRP A 84 -1.57 3.64 -12.89
N GLU A 85 -2.40 3.89 -13.90
CA GLU A 85 -3.82 4.15 -13.72
C GLU A 85 -4.56 2.97 -13.08
N ARG A 86 -4.25 1.74 -13.51
CA ARG A 86 -4.84 0.53 -12.94
C ARG A 86 -4.41 0.30 -11.50
N GLU A 87 -3.14 0.51 -11.21
CA GLU A 87 -2.60 0.36 -9.86
C GLU A 87 -3.17 1.42 -8.90
N LEU A 88 -3.20 2.68 -9.32
CA LEU A 88 -3.81 3.77 -8.55
C LEU A 88 -5.28 3.51 -8.28
N LYS A 89 -6.02 2.96 -9.25
CA LYS A 89 -7.40 2.56 -9.06
C LYS A 89 -7.52 1.44 -8.02
N ALA A 90 -6.72 0.38 -8.13
CA ALA A 90 -6.74 -0.73 -7.17
C ALA A 90 -6.41 -0.24 -5.74
N TRP A 91 -5.39 0.61 -5.60
CA TRP A 91 -5.04 1.25 -4.34
C TRP A 91 -6.18 2.10 -3.76
N SER A 92 -6.81 2.92 -4.60
CA SER A 92 -7.96 3.75 -4.22
C SER A 92 -9.14 2.89 -3.74
N ASP A 93 -9.48 1.82 -4.48
CA ASP A 93 -10.56 0.91 -4.12
C ASP A 93 -10.28 0.23 -2.77
N ILE A 94 -9.05 -0.22 -2.51
CA ILE A 94 -8.64 -0.82 -1.23
C ILE A 94 -8.79 0.21 -0.10
N THR A 95 -8.14 1.35 -0.21
CA THR A 95 -8.10 2.35 0.86
C THR A 95 -9.49 2.90 1.19
N THR A 96 -10.30 3.21 0.17
CA THR A 96 -11.64 3.78 0.37
C THR A 96 -12.69 2.72 0.70
N SER A 97 -12.77 1.63 -0.07
CA SER A 97 -13.89 0.68 0.04
C SER A 97 -13.63 -0.42 1.07
N ARG A 98 -12.38 -0.91 1.19
CA ARG A 98 -12.04 -1.98 2.14
C ARG A 98 -11.72 -1.41 3.53
N TRP A 99 -10.88 -0.39 3.59
CA TRP A 99 -10.39 0.14 4.86
C TRP A 99 -11.19 1.33 5.38
N GLY A 100 -11.83 2.09 4.49
CA GLY A 100 -12.63 3.25 4.86
C GLY A 100 -11.77 4.44 5.28
N TRP A 101 -10.69 4.69 4.55
CA TRP A 101 -9.85 5.88 4.70
C TRP A 101 -10.48 7.07 3.96
N ASP A 102 -10.30 8.28 4.50
CA ASP A 102 -10.90 9.55 4.03
C ASP A 102 -9.90 10.51 3.35
#